data_AF-A0A9D7A214-F1
#
_entry.id   AF-A0A9D7A214-F1
#
_cell.length_a   1.000
_cell.length_b   1.000
_cell.length_c   1.000
_cell.angle_alpha   90.00
_cell.angle_beta   90.00
_cell.angle_gamma   90.00
#
_symmetry.space_group_name_H-M   'P 1'
#
loop_
_entity.id
_entity.type
_entity.pdbx_description
1 polymer ?
#
loop_
_entity_poly.entity_id
_entity_poly.type
_entity_poly.pdbx_seq_one_letter_code
_entity_poly.pdbx_strand_id
1 'polypeptide(L)'
;MSKQKLWWENIPAQIGGDLNSINIGTIGGDARNVNIAAGQNIQQTIQDILGAPTPNDKKTIEKQVADLNAALAKLHGQVDANTAKMAEFQIKLLGGELTKTDEKETPSATTITSVGDWLMDNVPQIAEAVIGLFATPAVGKVVGKAGEVAIKWVRQRFGGASAPA
;
A
#
# COMPACT_ATOMS: atom_id res chain seq x y z
N MET A 1 16.49 -12.67 -18.60
CA MET A 1 16.33 -12.33 -17.16
C MET A 1 14.85 -12.15 -16.90
N SER A 2 14.25 -12.95 -16.00
CA SER A 2 12.83 -12.79 -15.65
C SER A 2 12.68 -11.55 -14.77
N LYS A 3 11.81 -10.61 -15.12
CA LYS A 3 11.46 -9.51 -14.22
C LYS A 3 10.79 -10.12 -13.00
N GLN A 4 11.36 -9.93 -11.81
CA GLN A 4 10.74 -10.36 -10.57
C GLN A 4 9.41 -9.60 -10.43
N LYS A 5 8.30 -10.34 -10.35
CA LYS A 5 6.97 -9.77 -10.17
C LYS A 5 6.92 -8.96 -8.88
N LEU A 6 6.25 -7.82 -8.91
CA LEU A 6 6.02 -6.99 -7.73
C LEU A 6 5.09 -7.75 -6.77
N TRP A 7 5.23 -7.52 -5.47
CA TRP A 7 4.52 -8.35 -4.48
C TRP A 7 2.99 -8.27 -4.64
N TRP A 8 2.45 -7.13 -5.04
CA TRP A 8 1.02 -6.95 -5.29
C TRP A 8 0.51 -7.65 -6.55
N GLU A 9 1.39 -8.01 -7.49
CA GLU A 9 1.03 -8.78 -8.69
C GLU A 9 0.81 -10.26 -8.37
N ASN A 10 1.26 -10.72 -7.20
CA ASN A 10 1.03 -12.07 -6.71
C ASN A 10 -0.27 -12.18 -5.89
N ILE A 11 -1.01 -11.08 -5.70
CA ILE A 11 -2.31 -11.08 -5.04
C ILE A 11 -3.37 -11.56 -6.05
N PRO A 12 -4.13 -12.63 -5.77
CA PRO A 12 -5.18 -13.12 -6.65
C PRO A 12 -6.17 -12.04 -7.07
N ALA A 13 -6.58 -12.06 -8.34
CA ALA A 13 -7.50 -11.06 -8.86
C ALA A 13 -8.89 -11.13 -8.21
N GLN A 14 -9.33 -12.35 -7.91
CA GLN A 14 -10.58 -12.68 -7.25
C GLN A 14 -10.37 -12.76 -5.74
N ILE A 15 -10.33 -11.60 -5.09
CA ILE A 15 -10.66 -11.54 -3.66
C ILE A 15 -11.81 -10.55 -3.53
N GLY A 16 -13.00 -11.09 -3.77
CA GLY A 16 -14.23 -10.35 -3.96
C GLY A 16 -15.07 -11.05 -5.03
N GLY A 17 -15.99 -11.90 -4.59
CA GLY A 17 -17.20 -12.13 -5.38
C GLY A 17 -17.84 -10.79 -5.69
N ASP A 18 -18.30 -10.65 -6.92
CA ASP A 18 -18.95 -9.49 -7.49
C ASP A 18 -19.84 -8.73 -6.47
N LEU A 19 -19.50 -7.47 -6.18
CA LEU A 19 -20.35 -6.57 -5.40
C LEU A 19 -21.68 -6.28 -6.13
N ASN A 20 -21.82 -6.66 -7.40
CA ASN A 20 -23.03 -6.48 -8.22
C ASN A 20 -23.82 -7.78 -8.47
N SER A 21 -23.40 -8.94 -8.00
CA SER A 21 -24.24 -10.14 -8.02
C SER A 21 -24.87 -10.37 -6.66
N ILE A 22 -25.82 -9.49 -6.28
CA ILE A 22 -26.83 -9.88 -5.30
C ILE A 22 -27.71 -10.92 -6.00
N ASN A 23 -27.33 -12.19 -5.89
CA ASN A 23 -28.26 -13.27 -6.13
C ASN A 23 -29.20 -13.29 -4.92
N ILE A 24 -30.33 -12.57 -4.99
CA ILE A 24 -31.42 -12.69 -4.02
C ILE A 24 -32.06 -14.07 -4.26
N GLY A 25 -31.38 -15.11 -3.78
CA GLY A 25 -31.97 -16.41 -3.53
C GLY A 25 -32.62 -16.36 -2.16
N THR A 26 -33.91 -16.11 -2.12
CA THR A 26 -34.72 -16.16 -0.90
C THR A 26 -34.67 -17.56 -0.30
N ILE A 27 -33.85 -17.79 0.74
CA ILE A 27 -34.10 -18.83 1.75
C ILE A 27 -33.65 -18.28 3.10
N GLY A 28 -34.59 -18.27 4.06
CA GLY A 28 -34.48 -17.58 5.33
C GLY A 28 -33.39 -18.11 6.27
N GLY A 29 -33.00 -17.23 7.20
CA GLY A 29 -32.16 -17.56 8.36
C GLY A 29 -30.80 -16.88 8.35
N ASP A 30 -30.69 -15.78 9.10
CA ASP A 30 -29.45 -15.20 9.62
C ASP A 30 -28.43 -14.60 8.64
N ALA A 31 -28.74 -13.38 8.15
CA ALA A 31 -27.79 -12.55 7.43
C ALA A 31 -26.84 -11.81 8.40
N ARG A 32 -25.81 -12.51 8.89
CA ARG A 32 -24.58 -11.92 9.46
C ARG A 32 -23.44 -12.82 9.01
N ASN A 33 -22.43 -12.30 8.30
CA ASN A 33 -21.08 -12.91 8.06
C ASN A 33 -20.56 -12.96 6.60
N VAL A 34 -21.15 -12.30 5.61
CA VAL A 34 -20.62 -12.41 4.23
C VAL A 34 -19.47 -11.44 3.89
N ASN A 35 -19.24 -10.38 4.70
CA ASN A 35 -18.15 -9.42 4.44
C ASN A 35 -16.85 -9.63 5.23
N ILE A 36 -16.82 -10.54 6.21
CA ILE A 36 -15.62 -10.76 7.05
C ILE A 36 -14.66 -11.77 6.40
N ALA A 37 -15.19 -12.75 5.68
CA ALA A 37 -14.41 -13.85 5.09
C ALA A 37 -13.50 -13.40 3.93
N ALA A 38 -13.90 -12.39 3.15
CA ALA A 38 -13.08 -11.88 2.06
C ALA A 38 -11.87 -11.07 2.55
N GLY A 39 -12.04 -10.27 3.61
CA GLY A 39 -11.00 -9.39 4.13
C GLY A 39 -9.87 -10.10 4.88
N GLN A 40 -10.20 -11.18 5.59
CA GLN A 40 -9.18 -12.05 6.21
C GLN A 40 -8.30 -12.75 5.16
N ASN A 41 -8.87 -13.07 3.99
CA ASN A 41 -8.17 -13.83 2.96
C ASN A 41 -7.02 -13.05 2.30
N ILE A 42 -7.19 -11.73 2.04
CA ILE A 42 -6.12 -10.91 1.44
C ILE A 42 -4.94 -10.75 2.40
N GLN A 43 -5.23 -10.43 3.66
CA GLN A 43 -4.18 -10.21 4.65
C GLN A 43 -3.38 -11.49 4.91
N GLN A 44 -4.06 -12.64 4.99
CA GLN A 44 -3.41 -13.94 5.10
C GLN A 44 -2.55 -14.25 3.87
N THR A 45 -3.06 -13.97 2.65
CA THR A 45 -2.28 -14.13 1.42
C THR A 45 -0.99 -13.31 1.45
N ILE A 46 -1.04 -12.06 1.93
CA ILE A 46 0.18 -11.24 2.08
C ILE A 46 1.14 -11.84 3.11
N GLN A 47 0.63 -12.34 4.24
CA GLN A 47 1.47 -13.03 5.23
C GLN A 47 2.10 -14.30 4.68
N ASP A 48 1.40 -15.05 3.84
CA ASP A 48 1.92 -16.27 3.21
C ASP A 48 3.00 -15.95 2.17
N ILE A 49 2.85 -14.86 1.41
CA ILE A 49 3.81 -14.45 0.38
C ILE A 49 5.05 -13.76 0.98
N LEU A 50 4.84 -12.85 1.93
CA LEU A 50 5.89 -11.96 2.43
C LEU A 50 6.32 -12.26 3.86
N GLY A 51 5.49 -12.91 4.67
CA GLY A 51 5.68 -13.04 6.11
C GLY A 51 5.23 -11.81 6.90
N ALA A 52 5.33 -11.90 8.23
CA ALA A 52 5.12 -10.75 9.11
C ALA A 52 6.31 -9.76 9.02
N PRO A 53 6.08 -8.44 9.29
CA PRO A 53 7.17 -7.49 9.47
C PRO A 53 8.13 -7.91 10.58
N THR A 54 9.42 -7.66 10.37
CA THR A 54 10.52 -7.93 11.29
C THR A 54 11.27 -6.64 11.62
N PRO A 55 12.08 -6.60 12.69
CA PRO A 55 12.92 -5.43 13.00
C PRO A 55 13.91 -5.05 11.88
N ASN A 56 14.33 -6.01 11.04
CA ASN A 56 15.19 -5.73 9.88
C ASN A 56 14.43 -5.03 8.74
N ASP A 57 13.11 -5.26 8.64
CA ASP A 57 12.26 -4.55 7.68
C ASP A 57 12.22 -3.06 7.99
N LYS A 58 12.19 -2.68 9.28
CA LYS A 58 12.21 -1.27 9.71
C LYS A 58 13.40 -0.50 9.14
N LYS A 59 14.62 -1.04 9.27
CA LYS A 59 15.83 -0.41 8.72
C LYS A 59 15.78 -0.25 7.20
N THR A 60 15.22 -1.26 6.52
CA THR A 60 15.05 -1.22 5.07
C THR A 60 14.07 -0.11 4.68
N ILE A 61 12.98 0.05 5.42
CA ILE A 61 11.97 1.09 5.21
C ILE A 61 12.54 2.48 5.49
N GLU A 62 13.27 2.66 6.59
CA GLU A 62 13.93 3.93 6.92
C GLU A 62 14.86 4.38 5.80
N LYS A 63 15.63 3.44 5.22
CA LYS A 63 16.46 3.73 4.04
C LYS A 63 15.62 4.17 2.84
N GLN A 64 14.55 3.46 2.50
CA GLN A 64 13.71 3.83 1.36
C GLN A 64 12.99 5.18 1.55
N VAL A 65 12.60 5.50 2.78
CA VAL A 65 12.06 6.82 3.13
C VAL A 65 13.13 7.92 3.00
N ALA A 66 14.38 7.64 3.37
CA ALA A 66 15.49 8.56 3.13
C ALA A 66 15.75 8.76 1.63
N ASP A 67 15.70 7.69 0.83
CA ASP A 67 15.85 7.76 -0.63
C ASP A 67 14.70 8.58 -1.27
N LEU A 68 13.46 8.46 -0.76
CA LEU A 68 12.32 9.29 -1.18
C LEU A 68 12.51 10.77 -0.85
N ASN A 69 13.00 11.09 0.36
CA ASN A 69 13.36 12.47 0.72
C ASN A 69 14.47 13.02 -0.19
N ALA A 70 15.47 12.20 -0.51
CA ALA A 70 16.54 12.59 -1.42
C ALA A 70 16.02 12.84 -2.85
N ALA A 71 15.03 12.06 -3.30
CA ALA A 71 14.36 12.30 -4.59
C ALA A 71 13.63 13.65 -4.58
N LEU A 72 12.88 13.97 -3.52
CA LEU A 72 12.22 15.26 -3.36
C LEU A 72 13.23 16.43 -3.35
N ALA A 73 14.34 16.30 -2.61
CA ALA A 73 15.37 17.33 -2.52
C ALA A 73 16.03 17.65 -3.88
N LYS A 74 16.16 16.66 -4.78
CA LYS A 74 16.68 16.87 -6.14
C LYS A 74 15.77 17.74 -7.02
N LEU A 75 14.50 17.89 -6.64
CA LEU A 75 13.53 18.74 -7.33
C LEU A 75 13.54 20.19 -6.85
N HIS A 76 14.55 20.59 -6.08
CA HIS A 76 14.69 21.96 -5.60
C HIS A 76 14.57 22.97 -6.76
N GLY A 77 13.62 23.91 -6.63
CA GLY A 77 13.32 24.93 -7.65
C GLY A 77 12.42 24.45 -8.79
N GLN A 78 12.05 23.16 -8.85
CA GLN A 78 11.10 22.60 -9.82
C GLN A 78 9.70 22.41 -9.24
N VAL A 79 9.61 22.24 -7.92
CA VAL A 79 8.37 22.19 -7.14
C VAL A 79 8.29 23.47 -6.32
N ASP A 80 7.09 24.03 -6.16
CA ASP A 80 6.90 25.21 -5.34
C ASP A 80 7.26 24.93 -3.87
N ALA A 81 7.78 25.94 -3.18
CA ALA A 81 8.35 25.77 -1.84
C ALA A 81 7.32 25.31 -0.79
N ASN A 82 6.04 25.64 -0.97
CA ASN A 82 4.99 25.24 -0.03
C ASN A 82 4.62 23.77 -0.23
N THR A 83 4.46 23.33 -1.47
CA THR A 83 4.25 21.92 -1.83
C THR A 83 5.45 21.08 -1.43
N ALA A 84 6.68 21.55 -1.62
CA ALA A 84 7.88 20.84 -1.18
C ALA A 84 7.88 20.62 0.35
N LYS A 85 7.61 21.66 1.15
CA LYS A 85 7.48 21.52 2.61
C LYS A 85 6.34 20.59 3.03
N MET A 86 5.20 20.67 2.34
CA MET A 86 4.10 19.76 2.61
C MET A 86 4.49 18.32 2.26
N ALA A 87 5.20 18.10 1.16
CA ALA A 87 5.70 16.80 0.76
C ALA A 87 6.69 16.22 1.77
N GLU A 88 7.60 17.01 2.32
CA GLU A 88 8.49 16.59 3.41
C GLU A 88 7.69 16.12 4.64
N PHE A 89 6.66 16.88 5.04
CA PHE A 89 5.79 16.52 6.14
C PHE A 89 5.01 15.21 5.85
N GLN A 90 4.48 15.07 4.64
CA GLN A 90 3.75 13.90 4.19
C GLN A 90 4.67 12.66 4.16
N ILE A 91 5.89 12.76 3.62
CA ILE A 91 6.89 11.69 3.66
C ILE A 91 7.23 11.29 5.10
N LYS A 92 7.34 12.26 6.02
CA LYS A 92 7.56 11.99 7.44
C LYS A 92 6.40 11.21 8.08
N LEU A 93 5.15 11.58 7.78
CA LEU A 93 3.97 10.84 8.25
C LEU A 93 3.94 9.42 7.69
N LEU A 94 4.18 9.26 6.39
CA LEU A 94 4.24 7.95 5.74
C LEU A 94 5.34 7.08 6.38
N GLY A 95 6.54 7.63 6.57
CA GLY A 95 7.64 6.94 7.21
C GLY A 95 7.32 6.52 8.65
N GLY A 96 6.62 7.37 9.41
CA GLY A 96 6.15 7.04 10.76
C GLY A 96 5.16 5.87 10.79
N GLU A 97 4.30 5.73 9.78
CA GLU A 97 3.40 4.57 9.68
C GLU A 97 4.10 3.32 9.16
N LEU A 98 4.93 3.46 8.13
CA LEU A 98 5.62 2.33 7.52
C LEU A 98 6.67 1.72 8.45
N THR A 99 7.16 2.44 9.46
CA THR A 99 8.12 1.91 10.44
C THR A 99 7.48 1.22 11.64
N LYS A 100 6.15 1.11 11.69
CA LYS A 100 5.39 0.38 12.73
C LYS A 100 5.44 -1.13 12.54
N THR A 101 6.64 -1.70 12.60
CA THR A 101 6.89 -3.11 12.33
C THR A 101 6.59 -4.01 13.53
N ASP A 102 6.65 -3.49 14.76
CA ASP A 102 6.56 -4.29 15.97
C ASP A 102 5.16 -4.86 16.21
N GLU A 103 5.03 -6.07 16.76
CA GLU A 103 3.77 -6.81 16.88
C GLU A 103 2.62 -6.01 17.55
N LYS A 104 2.95 -5.11 18.48
CA LYS A 104 1.98 -4.31 19.25
C LYS A 104 1.55 -3.02 18.55
N GLU A 105 2.23 -2.65 17.48
CA GLU A 105 1.92 -1.44 16.73
C GLU A 105 1.02 -1.77 15.54
N THR A 106 -0.04 -0.99 15.34
CA THR A 106 -0.89 -1.12 14.17
C THR A 106 -0.67 0.08 13.24
N PRO A 107 -0.10 -0.12 12.04
CA PRO A 107 0.00 0.94 11.04
C PRO A 107 -1.40 1.37 10.56
N SER A 108 -1.56 2.67 10.35
CA SER A 108 -2.83 3.28 9.90
C SER A 108 -2.98 3.14 8.39
N ALA A 109 -3.93 2.31 7.93
CA ALA A 109 -4.27 2.20 6.52
C ALA A 109 -4.66 3.56 5.93
N THR A 110 -5.54 4.31 6.60
CA THR A 110 -6.00 5.63 6.15
C THR A 110 -4.84 6.61 5.97
N THR A 111 -3.87 6.62 6.89
CA THR A 111 -2.71 7.51 6.76
C THR A 111 -1.85 7.08 5.57
N ILE A 112 -1.54 5.79 5.44
CA ILE A 112 -0.72 5.27 4.33
C ILE A 112 -1.34 5.62 2.97
N THR A 113 -2.64 5.39 2.80
CA THR A 113 -3.33 5.63 1.52
C THR A 113 -3.47 7.11 1.22
N SER A 114 -3.94 7.92 2.19
CA SER A 114 -4.16 9.36 1.96
C SER A 114 -2.84 10.10 1.69
N VAL A 115 -1.77 9.73 2.39
CA VAL A 115 -0.45 10.32 2.15
C VAL A 115 0.10 9.88 0.80
N GLY A 116 -0.04 8.59 0.45
CA GLY A 116 0.37 8.05 -0.83
C GLY A 116 -0.35 8.73 -2.00
N ASP A 117 -1.67 8.92 -1.92
CA ASP A 117 -2.44 9.66 -2.93
C ASP A 117 -1.96 11.10 -3.05
N TRP A 118 -1.83 11.80 -1.91
CA TRP A 118 -1.39 13.19 -1.91
C TRP A 118 -0.03 13.36 -2.59
N LEU A 119 0.96 12.52 -2.28
CA LEU A 119 2.29 12.60 -2.89
C LEU A 119 2.25 12.38 -4.40
N MET A 120 1.48 11.39 -4.84
CA MET A 120 1.35 11.05 -6.26
C MET A 120 0.60 12.13 -7.05
N ASP A 121 -0.40 12.78 -6.44
CA ASP A 121 -1.22 13.81 -7.09
C ASP A 121 -0.57 15.20 -7.09
N ASN A 122 0.16 15.54 -6.02
CA ASN A 122 0.71 16.88 -5.82
C ASN A 122 2.19 17.00 -6.16
N VAL A 123 2.92 15.87 -6.19
CA VAL A 123 4.36 15.83 -6.53
C VAL A 123 4.63 14.69 -7.53
N PRO A 124 4.01 14.70 -8.71
CA PRO A 124 4.17 13.61 -9.69
C PRO A 124 5.63 13.39 -10.12
N GLN A 125 6.50 14.38 -9.96
CA GLN A 125 7.94 14.29 -10.25
C GLN A 125 8.68 13.26 -9.36
N ILE A 126 8.15 12.90 -8.18
CA ILE A 126 8.70 11.83 -7.33
C ILE A 126 7.93 10.50 -7.48
N ALA A 127 7.01 10.37 -8.43
CA ALA A 127 6.14 9.20 -8.56
C ALA A 127 6.93 7.89 -8.65
N GLU A 128 8.03 7.85 -9.40
CA GLU A 128 8.89 6.65 -9.49
C GLU A 128 9.50 6.27 -8.14
N ALA A 129 9.91 7.25 -7.33
CA ALA A 129 10.45 6.99 -6.00
C ALA A 129 9.37 6.52 -5.03
N VAL A 130 8.15 7.05 -5.12
CA VAL A 130 6.99 6.59 -4.34
C VAL A 130 6.63 5.15 -4.72
N ILE A 131 6.56 4.83 -6.02
CA ILE A 131 6.33 3.47 -6.50
C ILE A 131 7.45 2.52 -6.01
N GLY A 132 8.71 2.95 -6.09
CA GLY A 132 9.86 2.18 -5.59
C GLY A 132 9.79 1.87 -4.09
N LEU A 133 9.34 2.84 -3.28
CA LEU A 133 9.07 2.64 -1.86
C LEU A 133 8.03 1.54 -1.67
N PHE A 134 6.86 1.65 -2.28
CA PHE A 134 5.79 0.65 -2.12
C PHE A 134 6.17 -0.72 -2.69
N ALA A 135 6.97 -0.77 -3.77
CA ALA A 135 7.52 -2.00 -4.37
C ALA A 135 8.42 -2.80 -3.43
N THR A 136 8.95 -2.18 -2.38
CA THR A 136 9.83 -2.84 -1.42
C THR A 136 9.04 -3.89 -0.61
N PRO A 137 9.48 -5.17 -0.57
CA PRO A 137 8.77 -6.21 0.19
C PRO A 137 8.55 -5.88 1.67
N ALA A 138 9.50 -5.21 2.32
CA ALA A 138 9.38 -4.74 3.69
C ALA A 138 8.16 -3.81 3.88
N VAL A 139 7.94 -2.88 2.94
CA VAL A 139 6.75 -2.01 2.92
C VAL A 139 5.49 -2.82 2.67
N GLY A 140 5.54 -3.80 1.75
CA GLY A 140 4.43 -4.72 1.50
C GLY A 140 3.94 -5.47 2.74
N LYS A 141 4.85 -5.94 3.59
CA LYS A 141 4.51 -6.57 4.88
C LYS A 141 3.76 -5.61 5.80
N VAL A 142 4.20 -4.35 5.89
CA VAL A 142 3.58 -3.33 6.76
C VAL A 142 2.23 -2.88 6.21
N VAL A 143 2.09 -2.75 4.89
CA VAL A 143 0.80 -2.54 4.21
C VAL A 143 -0.14 -3.73 4.47
N GLY A 144 0.36 -4.96 4.40
CA GLY A 144 -0.37 -6.16 4.78
C GLY A 144 -0.88 -6.10 6.21
N LYS A 145 -0.05 -5.64 7.14
CA LYS A 145 -0.39 -5.44 8.55
C LYS A 145 -1.39 -4.29 8.77
N ALA A 146 -1.34 -3.23 7.97
CA ALA A 146 -2.30 -2.12 8.01
C ALA A 146 -3.71 -2.53 7.59
N GLY A 147 -3.80 -3.60 6.80
CA GLY A 147 -5.05 -4.27 6.48
C GLY A 147 -5.51 -4.03 5.05
N GLU A 148 -6.68 -4.62 4.75
CA GLU A 148 -7.20 -4.80 3.40
C GLU A 148 -7.31 -3.51 2.58
N VAL A 149 -7.74 -2.41 3.21
CA VAL A 149 -7.91 -1.12 2.54
C VAL A 149 -6.59 -0.65 1.93
N ALA A 150 -5.49 -0.74 2.67
CA ALA A 150 -4.17 -0.34 2.18
C ALA A 150 -3.65 -1.28 1.08
N ILE A 151 -3.92 -2.59 1.20
CA ILE A 151 -3.53 -3.58 0.19
C ILE A 151 -4.27 -3.32 -1.13
N LYS A 152 -5.60 -3.12 -1.08
CA LYS A 152 -6.41 -2.79 -2.26
C LYS A 152 -5.96 -1.49 -2.89
N TRP A 153 -5.69 -0.48 -2.08
CA TRP A 153 -5.18 0.80 -2.56
C TRP A 153 -3.85 0.65 -3.32
N VAL A 154 -2.85 -0.06 -2.77
CA VAL A 154 -1.57 -0.32 -3.46
C VAL A 154 -1.82 -0.99 -4.82
N ARG A 155 -2.69 -2.02 -4.84
CA ARG A 155 -2.99 -2.75 -6.07
C ARG A 155 -3.71 -1.87 -7.10
N GLN A 156 -4.65 -1.03 -6.68
CA GLN A 156 -5.35 -0.12 -7.58
C GLN A 156 -4.44 0.99 -8.09
N ARG A 157 -3.61 1.56 -7.21
CA ARG A 157 -2.74 2.71 -7.52
C ARG A 157 -1.54 2.33 -8.38
N PHE A 158 -0.95 1.16 -8.14
CA PHE A 158 0.31 0.75 -8.77
C PHE A 158 0.20 -0.53 -9.61
N GLY A 159 -0.95 -1.22 -9.59
CA GLY A 159 -1.16 -2.50 -10.27
C GLY A 159 -1.88 -2.43 -11.63
N GLY A 160 -2.27 -1.27 -12.15
CA GLY A 160 -2.83 -1.15 -13.52
C GLY A 160 -1.72 -0.89 -14.55
N ALA A 161 -1.60 -1.57 -15.70
CA ALA A 161 -2.62 -2.17 -16.56
C ALA A 161 -2.19 -3.51 -17.21
N SER A 162 -3.11 -4.47 -17.23
CA SER A 162 -3.27 -5.40 -18.37
C SER A 162 -4.68 -5.15 -18.94
N ALA A 163 -4.73 -4.44 -20.07
CA ALA A 163 -5.86 -4.08 -20.95
C ALA A 163 -6.90 -3.06 -20.44
N PRO A 164 -7.17 -2.02 -21.24
CA PRO A 164 -8.29 -2.07 -22.18
C PRO A 164 -7.82 -2.45 -23.58
N ALA A 165 -8.67 -3.19 -24.30
CA ALA A 165 -8.66 -3.21 -25.75
C ALA A 165 -9.20 -1.88 -26.28
#